data_AF-A0A935HGA7-F1
#
_entry.id   AF-A0A935HGA7-F1
#
_cell.length_a   1.000
_cell.length_b   1.000
_cell.length_c   1.000
_cell.angle_alpha   90.00
_cell.angle_beta   90.00
_cell.angle_gamma   90.00
#
_symmetry.space_group_name_H-M   'P 1'
#
loop_
_entity.id
_entity.type
_entity.pdbx_description
1 polymer ?
#
loop_
_entity_poly.entity_id
_entity_poly.type
_entity_poly.pdbx_seq_one_letter_code
_entity_poly.pdbx_strand_id
1 'polypeptide(L)'
;MLVFLKQFAFILTLLLIIFAYSANSTPQEYVYATPLYPWVESLGNHRAVIRVTNSTNIAELFFFWRRHDKDAGNHKFIIVNASNGDTIQNIKRVTVNNELCHIQFGPIRDKGIYYFYYLPYEVQTGWGKFFI
;
A
#
# COMPACT_ATOMS: atom_id res chain seq x y z
N MET A 1 -36.96 41.77 -2.36
CA MET A 1 -35.55 42.12 -2.10
C MET A 1 -34.96 41.37 -0.90
N LEU A 2 -35.56 41.44 0.29
CA LEU A 2 -35.03 40.76 1.50
C LEU A 2 -34.92 39.22 1.40
N VAL A 3 -35.90 38.56 0.77
CA VAL A 3 -35.92 37.09 0.60
C VAL A 3 -34.80 36.61 -0.32
N PHE A 4 -34.58 37.32 -1.43
CA PHE A 4 -33.46 37.06 -2.35
C PHE A 4 -32.11 37.24 -1.66
N LEU A 5 -31.96 38.27 -0.83
CA LEU A 5 -30.72 38.51 -0.08
C LEU A 5 -30.43 37.39 0.95
N LYS A 6 -31.48 36.86 1.61
CA LYS A 6 -31.37 35.71 2.54
C LYS A 6 -31.03 34.41 1.83
N GLN A 7 -31.63 34.14 0.66
CA GLN A 7 -31.31 32.97 -0.16
C GLN A 7 -29.88 33.02 -0.67
N PHE A 8 -29.42 34.20 -1.09
CA PHE A 8 -28.04 34.39 -1.54
C PHE A 8 -27.04 34.16 -0.39
N ALA A 9 -27.31 34.70 0.80
CA ALA A 9 -26.49 34.48 1.98
C ALA A 9 -26.43 33.00 2.40
N PHE A 10 -27.55 32.27 2.27
CA PHE A 10 -27.63 30.84 2.56
C PHE A 10 -26.82 29.98 1.57
N ILE A 11 -26.90 30.30 0.27
CA ILE A 11 -26.10 29.61 -0.76
C ILE A 11 -24.61 29.88 -0.54
N LEU A 12 -24.24 31.12 -0.20
CA LEU A 12 -22.86 31.49 0.09
C LEU A 12 -22.30 30.74 1.30
N THR A 13 -23.11 30.56 2.35
CA THR A 13 -22.72 29.77 3.54
C THR A 13 -22.58 28.29 3.23
N LEU A 14 -23.47 27.74 2.41
CA LEU A 14 -23.37 26.33 1.98
C LEU A 14 -22.09 26.09 1.16
N LEU A 15 -21.75 27.00 0.25
CA LEU A 15 -20.52 26.93 -0.55
C LEU A 15 -19.25 27.04 0.31
N LEU A 16 -19.25 27.90 1.33
CA LEU A 16 -18.14 28.02 2.29
C LEU A 16 -17.93 26.74 3.11
N ILE A 17 -19.02 26.08 3.52
CA ILE A 17 -18.93 24.80 4.23
C ILE A 17 -18.35 23.71 3.32
N ILE A 18 -18.81 23.59 2.08
CA ILE A 18 -18.29 22.60 1.13
C ILE A 18 -16.80 22.82 0.84
N PHE A 19 -16.37 24.07 0.68
CA PHE A 19 -14.96 24.40 0.47
C PHE A 19 -14.08 24.03 1.67
N ALA A 20 -14.56 24.27 2.90
CA ALA A 20 -13.87 23.89 4.12
C ALA A 20 -13.78 22.35 4.33
N TYR A 21 -14.70 21.58 3.72
CA TYR A 21 -14.68 20.12 3.72
C TYR A 21 -13.76 19.50 2.65
N SER A 22 -13.02 20.30 1.87
CA SER A 22 -12.00 19.78 0.97
C SER A 22 -10.94 19.05 1.81
N ALA A 23 -11.02 17.73 1.84
CA ALA A 23 -10.17 16.88 2.66
C ALA A 23 -8.70 17.17 2.32
N ASN A 24 -7.95 17.65 3.33
CA ASN A 24 -6.50 17.75 3.24
C ASN A 24 -5.94 16.33 3.05
N SER A 25 -5.62 15.96 1.82
CA SER A 25 -4.81 14.78 1.56
C SER A 25 -3.35 15.21 1.62
N THR A 26 -2.66 14.88 2.72
CA THR A 26 -1.20 14.96 2.74
C THR A 26 -0.67 13.80 1.92
N PRO A 27 0.16 14.05 0.88
CA PRO A 27 0.82 12.97 0.17
C PRO A 27 1.59 12.10 1.16
N GLN A 28 1.42 10.78 1.07
CA GLN A 28 2.22 9.86 1.88
C GLN A 28 3.66 9.89 1.34
N GLU A 29 4.58 10.46 2.11
CA GLU A 29 5.99 10.52 1.76
C GLU A 29 6.64 9.16 2.02
N TYR A 30 7.22 8.57 0.97
CA TYR A 30 7.93 7.30 1.07
C TYR A 30 9.42 7.53 0.92
N VAL A 31 10.20 6.98 1.85
CA VAL A 31 11.66 6.92 1.72
C VAL A 31 12.02 5.74 0.82
N TYR A 32 12.60 6.03 -0.34
CA TYR A 32 13.15 5.01 -1.24
C TYR A 32 14.64 4.84 -0.97
N ALA A 33 15.05 3.58 -0.81
CA ALA A 33 16.45 3.23 -0.59
C ALA A 33 16.76 1.86 -1.19
N THR A 34 18.02 1.67 -1.56
CA THR A 34 18.56 0.36 -1.92
C THR A 34 18.89 -0.40 -0.64
N PRO A 35 18.50 -1.67 -0.50
CA PRO A 35 18.88 -2.45 0.68
C PRO A 35 20.41 -2.64 0.74
N LEU A 36 20.95 -2.78 1.96
CA LEU A 36 22.36 -3.13 2.14
C LEU A 36 22.67 -4.56 1.62
N TYR A 37 21.72 -5.47 1.78
CA TYR A 37 21.82 -6.86 1.34
C TYR A 37 20.68 -7.20 0.39
N PRO A 38 20.95 -7.87 -0.74
CA PRO A 38 19.92 -8.33 -1.64
C PRO A 38 19.08 -9.44 -1.00
N TRP A 39 17.90 -9.70 -1.57
CA TRP A 39 17.04 -10.82 -1.20
C TRP A 39 16.87 -11.77 -2.39
N VAL A 40 16.20 -12.90 -2.14
CA VAL A 40 15.98 -13.92 -3.17
C VAL A 40 15.19 -13.32 -4.34
N GLU A 41 15.70 -13.48 -5.56
CA GLU A 41 15.18 -12.89 -6.79
C GLU A 41 13.67 -13.13 -7.00
N SER A 42 13.18 -14.33 -6.64
CA SER A 42 11.77 -14.71 -6.75
C SER A 42 10.79 -13.85 -5.93
N LEU A 43 11.28 -13.07 -4.96
CA LEU A 43 10.47 -12.14 -4.18
C LEU A 43 10.22 -10.81 -4.90
N GLY A 44 10.82 -10.60 -6.09
CA GLY A 44 10.64 -9.40 -6.89
C GLY A 44 11.73 -8.34 -6.65
N ASN A 45 11.70 -7.28 -7.43
CA ASN A 45 12.73 -6.22 -7.38
C ASN A 45 12.42 -5.11 -6.36
N HIS A 46 11.20 -5.09 -5.80
CA HIS A 46 10.75 -4.08 -4.86
C HIS A 46 10.07 -4.70 -3.64
N ARG A 47 10.24 -4.04 -2.49
CA ARG A 47 9.52 -4.35 -1.26
C ARG A 47 9.16 -3.07 -0.53
N ALA A 48 8.04 -3.08 0.18
CA ALA A 48 7.72 -2.06 1.18
C ALA A 48 8.26 -2.52 2.54
N VAL A 49 8.73 -1.57 3.34
CA VAL A 49 9.21 -1.82 4.71
C VAL A 49 8.14 -1.33 5.68
N ILE A 50 7.51 -2.26 6.37
CA ILE A 50 6.44 -1.98 7.33
C ILE A 50 7.05 -1.98 8.73
N ARG A 51 6.81 -0.92 9.49
CA ARG A 51 7.16 -0.86 10.92
C ARG A 51 5.90 -1.13 11.74
N VAL A 52 5.93 -2.21 12.50
CA VAL A 52 4.87 -2.58 13.45
C VAL A 52 5.36 -2.29 14.86
N THR A 53 4.64 -1.45 15.58
CA THR A 53 5.03 -1.01 16.93
C THR A 53 4.45 -1.89 18.03
N ASN A 54 3.29 -2.50 17.79
CA ASN A 54 2.54 -3.31 18.76
C ASN A 54 2.05 -4.62 18.13
N SER A 55 1.94 -5.66 18.95
CA SER A 55 1.27 -6.91 18.56
C SER A 55 -0.22 -6.65 18.32
N THR A 56 -0.79 -7.27 17.29
CA THR A 56 -2.21 -7.16 16.95
C THR A 56 -2.70 -8.41 16.23
N ASN A 57 -3.97 -8.77 16.41
CA ASN A 57 -4.60 -9.85 15.63
C ASN A 57 -4.76 -9.46 14.16
N ILE A 58 -5.00 -8.18 13.89
CA ILE A 58 -5.22 -7.63 12.55
C ILE A 58 -4.48 -6.31 12.45
N ALA A 59 -3.49 -6.26 11.56
CA ALA A 59 -2.86 -5.02 11.12
C ALA A 59 -3.46 -4.59 9.79
N GLU A 60 -3.46 -3.29 9.55
CA GLU A 60 -3.98 -2.69 8.34
C GLU A 60 -2.88 -1.88 7.66
N LEU A 61 -2.77 -2.03 6.34
CA LEU A 61 -1.82 -1.30 5.50
C LEU A 61 -2.59 -0.57 4.42
N PHE A 62 -2.43 0.74 4.38
CA PHE A 62 -2.74 1.60 3.23
C PHE A 62 -1.42 2.00 2.59
N PHE A 63 -1.17 1.47 1.40
CA PHE A 63 0.06 1.68 0.65
C PHE A 63 -0.27 2.14 -0.77
N PHE A 64 -0.12 3.44 -0.99
CA PHE A 64 -0.21 4.01 -2.34
C PHE A 64 1.00 3.62 -3.16
N TRP A 65 0.77 3.12 -4.36
CA TRP A 65 1.80 2.70 -5.30
C TRP A 65 1.44 3.12 -6.73
N ARG A 66 2.30 2.80 -7.69
CA ARG A 66 2.01 2.98 -9.13
C ARG A 66 2.26 1.65 -9.82
N ARG A 67 1.34 0.71 -9.62
CA ARG A 67 1.37 -0.59 -10.27
C ARG A 67 0.87 -0.48 -11.70
N HIS A 68 1.66 -0.89 -12.67
CA HIS A 68 1.32 -0.78 -14.09
C HIS A 68 0.61 -2.03 -14.65
N ASP A 69 0.71 -3.15 -13.96
CA ASP A 69 0.12 -4.44 -14.31
C ASP A 69 -1.41 -4.43 -14.29
N LYS A 70 -2.01 -5.18 -15.22
CA LYS A 70 -3.44 -5.52 -15.16
C LYS A 70 -3.68 -6.43 -13.95
N ASP A 71 -4.83 -6.28 -13.31
CA ASP A 71 -5.24 -7.13 -12.19
C ASP A 71 -4.21 -7.21 -11.05
N ALA A 72 -3.68 -6.05 -10.64
CA ALA A 72 -2.79 -5.90 -9.47
C ALA A 72 -3.26 -6.73 -8.26
N GLY A 73 -4.57 -6.81 -8.02
CA GLY A 73 -5.17 -7.58 -6.93
C GLY A 73 -4.94 -9.10 -7.00
N ASN A 74 -4.76 -9.68 -8.18
CA ASN A 74 -4.63 -11.13 -8.38
C ASN A 74 -3.21 -11.65 -8.16
N HIS A 75 -2.24 -10.75 -8.02
CA HIS A 75 -0.85 -11.10 -7.80
C HIS A 75 -0.61 -11.58 -6.35
N LYS A 76 0.38 -12.46 -6.19
CA LYS A 76 0.79 -12.98 -4.88
C LYS A 76 1.40 -11.88 -4.01
N PHE A 77 1.02 -11.87 -2.74
CA PHE A 77 1.57 -11.01 -1.69
C PHE A 77 2.25 -11.85 -0.63
N ILE A 78 3.42 -11.39 -0.18
CA ILE A 78 4.23 -12.08 0.83
C ILE A 78 4.66 -11.04 1.85
N ILE A 79 4.32 -11.26 3.11
CA ILE A 79 4.78 -10.41 4.23
C ILE A 79 5.66 -11.27 5.13
N VAL A 80 6.91 -10.84 5.31
CA VAL A 80 7.93 -11.60 6.06
C VAL A 80 8.39 -10.78 7.26
N ASN A 81 8.43 -11.39 8.44
CA ASN A 81 9.05 -10.80 9.62
C ASN A 81 10.57 -10.74 9.42
N ALA A 82 11.15 -9.54 9.51
CA ALA A 82 12.56 -9.33 9.23
C ALA A 82 13.50 -9.97 10.27
N SER A 83 13.03 -10.24 11.49
CA SER A 83 13.89 -10.79 12.56
C SER A 83 14.08 -12.30 12.46
N ASN A 84 13.04 -13.03 12.06
CA ASN A 84 13.04 -14.50 12.08
C ASN A 84 12.77 -15.14 10.71
N GLY A 85 12.38 -14.36 9.70
CA GLY A 85 12.07 -14.85 8.36
C GLY A 85 10.69 -15.49 8.21
N ASP A 86 9.86 -15.49 9.26
CA ASP A 86 8.53 -16.08 9.22
C ASP A 86 7.59 -15.29 8.32
N THR A 87 6.75 -16.01 7.56
CA THR A 87 5.76 -15.40 6.68
C THR A 87 4.41 -15.28 7.36
N ILE A 88 3.78 -14.11 7.27
CA ILE A 88 2.37 -13.91 7.65
C ILE A 88 1.48 -14.63 6.63
N GLN A 89 0.74 -15.63 7.12
CA GLN A 89 -0.06 -16.51 6.27
C GLN A 89 -1.39 -15.87 5.83
N ASN A 90 -2.03 -15.10 6.72
CA ASN A 90 -3.32 -14.47 6.41
C ASN A 90 -3.14 -13.05 5.93
N ILE A 91 -3.45 -12.85 4.65
CA ILE A 91 -3.51 -11.53 4.01
C ILE A 91 -4.87 -11.41 3.33
N LYS A 92 -5.72 -10.53 3.85
CA LYS A 92 -6.99 -10.14 3.26
C LYS A 92 -6.79 -8.89 2.41
N ARG A 93 -7.21 -8.97 1.14
CA ARG A 93 -7.25 -7.83 0.22
C ARG A 93 -8.57 -7.09 0.44
N VAL A 94 -8.50 -5.83 0.89
CA VAL A 94 -9.69 -5.00 1.07
C VAL A 94 -9.98 -4.22 -0.20
N THR A 95 -8.98 -3.50 -0.72
CA THR A 95 -9.05 -2.83 -2.03
C THR A 95 -7.65 -2.79 -2.62
N VAL A 96 -7.49 -3.35 -3.83
CA VAL A 96 -6.19 -3.39 -4.50
C VAL A 96 -6.38 -3.04 -5.97
N ASN A 97 -5.78 -1.94 -6.39
CA ASN A 97 -5.79 -1.48 -7.77
C ASN A 97 -4.40 -0.94 -8.15
N ASN A 98 -4.27 -0.25 -9.28
CA ASN A 98 -3.01 0.28 -9.79
C ASN A 98 -2.42 1.43 -8.95
N GLU A 99 -3.20 2.04 -8.06
CA GLU A 99 -2.81 3.22 -7.27
C GLU A 99 -2.79 2.97 -5.76
N LEU A 100 -3.58 2.01 -5.28
CA LEU A 100 -3.75 1.71 -3.86
C LEU A 100 -3.65 0.21 -3.60
N CYS A 101 -2.85 -0.13 -2.60
CA CYS A 101 -2.86 -1.40 -1.91
C CYS A 101 -3.43 -1.21 -0.50
N HIS A 102 -4.68 -1.62 -0.29
CA HIS A 102 -5.30 -1.68 1.03
C HIS A 102 -5.52 -3.15 1.42
N ILE A 103 -4.76 -3.59 2.42
CA ILE A 103 -4.77 -4.97 2.90
C ILE A 103 -4.86 -5.02 4.43
N GLN A 104 -5.39 -6.13 4.94
CA GLN A 104 -5.37 -6.50 6.34
C GLN A 104 -4.59 -7.80 6.49
N PHE A 105 -3.73 -7.91 7.50
CA PHE A 105 -2.87 -9.07 7.67
C PHE A 105 -2.58 -9.36 9.14
N GLY A 106 -2.26 -10.62 9.46
CA GLY A 106 -1.95 -11.03 10.83
C GLY A 106 -2.14 -12.53 11.07
N PRO A 107 -2.11 -12.98 12.34
CA PRO A 107 -1.80 -12.18 13.52
C PRO A 107 -0.33 -11.75 13.57
N ILE A 108 -0.06 -10.58 14.13
CA ILE A 108 1.29 -10.07 14.40
C ILE A 108 1.57 -10.24 15.90
N ARG A 109 2.46 -11.18 16.22
CA ARG A 109 2.89 -11.45 17.61
C ARG A 109 4.07 -10.60 18.02
N ASP A 110 5.01 -10.40 17.10
CA ASP A 110 6.24 -9.66 17.36
C ASP A 110 6.16 -8.25 16.78
N LYS A 111 6.47 -7.24 17.59
CA LYS A 111 6.75 -5.90 17.06
C LYS A 111 8.04 -5.94 16.26
N GLY A 112 8.16 -5.09 15.24
CA GLY A 112 9.38 -5.00 14.46
C GLY A 112 9.17 -4.56 13.03
N ILE A 113 10.16 -4.90 12.20
CA ILE A 113 10.14 -4.63 10.77
C ILE A 113 9.59 -5.85 10.04
N TYR A 114 8.68 -5.60 9.11
CA TYR A 114 8.15 -6.58 8.19
C TYR A 114 8.42 -6.13 6.76
N TYR A 115 8.82 -7.08 5.91
CA TYR A 115 9.02 -6.85 4.49
C TYR A 115 7.78 -7.30 3.73
N PHE A 116 7.15 -6.37 3.00
CA PHE A 116 6.06 -6.66 2.10
C PHE A 116 6.55 -6.72 0.67
N TYR A 117 6.60 -7.94 0.13
CA TYR A 117 6.92 -8.22 -1.26
C TYR A 117 5.62 -8.31 -2.07
N TYR A 118 5.53 -7.48 -3.10
CA TYR A 118 4.33 -7.31 -3.91
C TYR A 118 4.58 -7.48 -5.41
N LEU A 119 5.76 -7.91 -5.83
CA LEU A 119 6.07 -8.30 -7.20
C LEU A 119 6.80 -9.66 -7.29
N PRO A 120 6.40 -10.69 -6.51
CA PRO A 120 7.06 -11.98 -6.62
C PRO A 120 6.82 -12.59 -8.00
N TYR A 121 7.80 -13.33 -8.49
CA TYR A 121 7.74 -14.02 -9.78
C TYR A 121 8.49 -15.35 -9.73
N GLU A 122 8.18 -16.21 -10.67
CA GLU A 122 8.91 -17.46 -10.86
C GLU A 122 10.19 -17.20 -11.64
N VAL A 123 11.33 -17.50 -11.02
CA VAL A 123 12.64 -17.35 -11.66
C VAL A 123 12.76 -18.41 -12.75
N GLN A 124 12.91 -17.97 -13.99
CA GLN A 124 13.20 -18.88 -15.10
C GLN A 124 14.66 -19.33 -15.00
N THR A 125 14.88 -20.64 -14.87
CA THR A 125 16.22 -21.22 -14.82
C THR A 125 16.61 -21.68 -16.23
N GLY A 126 17.64 -21.05 -16.82
CA GLY A 126 18.12 -21.35 -18.18
C GLY A 126 18.82 -20.16 -18.85
N TRP A 127 19.42 -20.38 -20.02
CA TRP A 127 20.04 -19.31 -20.81
C TRP A 127 18.95 -18.53 -21.55
N GLY A 128 18.94 -17.20 -21.39
CA GLY A 128 18.13 -16.30 -22.20
C GLY A 128 18.48 -16.50 -23.68
N LYS A 129 17.59 -17.16 -24.43
CA LYS A 129 17.72 -17.33 -25.88
C LYS A 129 17.51 -15.98 -26.57
N PHE A 130 18.59 -15.22 -26.70
CA PHE A 130 18.74 -14.23 -27.75
C PHE A 130 19.44 -14.92 -28.92
N PHE A 131 18.66 -15.57 -29.79
CA PHE A 131 19.18 -15.86 -31.13
C PHE A 131 19.11 -14.55 -31.92
N ILE A 132 20.28 -14.01 -32.24
CA ILE A 132 20.50 -13.03 -33.30
C ILE A 132 20.99 -13.82 -34.51
#